data_AF-A0A2W0ED36-F1
#
_entry.id   AF-A0A2W0ED36-F1
#
_cell.length_a   1.000
_cell.length_b   1.000
_cell.length_c   1.000
_cell.angle_alpha   90.00
_cell.angle_beta   90.00
_cell.angle_gamma   90.00
#
_symmetry.space_group_name_H-M   'P 1'
#
loop_
_entity.id
_entity.type
_entity.pdbx_description
1 polymer ?
#
loop_
_entity_poly.entity_id
_entity_poly.type
_entity_poly.pdbx_seq_one_letter_code
_entity_poly.pdbx_strand_id
1 'polypeptide(L)'
;LEAFVRVGHGIIIFPGGAGTAEEFLYLLGILMHPDNEGLPFPVILTGPKHAAPYLEQLDAFVGATLGDAAKQHYQIIIDNPAEVARQMTQGLKAVKQFRRERNDAFHFNWLLKIDEGFQRPFDPTHENMANLKLSLDLPPHELAANLRRAFSGIVAGNVKDKGIRLIEEHGPYQIHGDAAIMQPLDLLLKAFVAQHRMKLPGGAAYVPCYRVVA
;
A
#
# COMPACT_ATOMS: atom_id res chain seq x y z
N LEU A 1 -2.18 -6.69 9.61
CA LEU A 1 -1.90 -5.30 9.21
C LEU A 1 -1.96 -4.35 10.40
N GLU A 2 -3.07 -4.27 11.14
CA GLU A 2 -3.18 -3.36 12.32
C GLU A 2 -2.05 -3.53 13.35
N ALA A 3 -1.67 -4.76 13.68
CA ALA A 3 -0.58 -5.03 14.60
C ALA A 3 0.72 -4.29 14.22
N PHE A 4 1.10 -4.25 12.92
CA PHE A 4 2.32 -3.59 12.46
C PHE A 4 2.31 -2.09 12.74
N VAL A 5 1.18 -1.40 12.49
CA VAL A 5 1.10 0.06 12.67
C VAL A 5 0.87 0.49 14.11
N ARG A 6 0.34 -0.42 14.96
CA ARG A 6 0.20 -0.17 16.40
C ARG A 6 1.52 -0.30 17.13
N VAL A 7 2.34 -1.29 16.79
CA VAL A 7 3.63 -1.55 17.47
C VAL A 7 4.80 -0.82 16.80
N GLY A 8 4.71 -0.57 15.50
CA GLY A 8 5.73 0.15 14.75
C GLY A 8 5.83 1.60 15.19
N HIS A 9 7.05 2.05 15.48
CA HIS A 9 7.35 3.47 15.68
C HIS A 9 7.77 4.18 14.40
N GLY A 10 7.94 3.42 13.33
CA GLY A 10 8.36 3.85 12.01
C GLY A 10 8.49 2.64 11.09
N ILE A 11 8.35 2.85 9.78
CA ILE A 11 8.34 1.77 8.80
C ILE A 11 9.32 2.09 7.66
N ILE A 12 10.13 1.11 7.29
CA ILE A 12 10.98 1.14 6.09
C ILE A 12 10.38 0.16 5.08
N ILE A 13 10.12 0.64 3.87
CA ILE A 13 9.49 -0.14 2.79
C ILE A 13 10.51 -0.29 1.66
N PHE A 14 10.80 -1.53 1.29
CA PHE A 14 11.66 -1.88 0.16
C PHE A 14 10.83 -2.24 -1.08
N PRO A 15 11.41 -2.25 -2.29
CA PRO A 15 10.73 -2.67 -3.50
C PRO A 15 10.13 -4.08 -3.41
N GLY A 16 8.83 -4.19 -3.63
CA GLY A 16 8.10 -5.45 -3.60
C GLY A 16 6.97 -5.52 -4.63
N GLY A 17 6.18 -6.59 -4.59
CA GLY A 17 5.05 -6.79 -5.49
C GLY A 17 3.73 -6.26 -4.95
N ALA A 18 2.64 -6.91 -5.34
CA ALA A 18 1.29 -6.54 -4.91
C ALA A 18 1.10 -6.52 -3.39
N GLY A 19 1.72 -7.44 -2.63
CA GLY A 19 1.61 -7.47 -1.17
C GLY A 19 2.25 -6.26 -0.49
N THR A 20 3.41 -5.82 -0.98
CA THR A 20 4.06 -4.61 -0.44
C THR A 20 3.26 -3.35 -0.78
N ALA A 21 2.65 -3.29 -1.97
CA ALA A 21 1.73 -2.21 -2.33
C ALA A 21 0.47 -2.21 -1.44
N GLU A 22 -0.09 -3.39 -1.11
CA GLU A 22 -1.20 -3.54 -0.16
C GLU A 22 -0.83 -2.96 1.22
N GLU A 23 0.33 -3.34 1.76
CA GLU A 23 0.81 -2.87 3.06
C GLU A 23 1.08 -1.36 3.07
N PHE A 24 1.64 -0.83 1.98
CA PHE A 24 1.91 0.60 1.84
C PHE A 24 0.62 1.42 1.77
N LEU A 25 -0.36 0.99 0.95
CA LEU A 25 -1.67 1.66 0.85
C LEU A 25 -2.48 1.56 2.15
N TYR A 26 -2.36 0.45 2.87
CA TYR A 26 -2.92 0.30 4.20
C TYR A 26 -2.38 1.38 5.15
N LEU A 27 -1.06 1.52 5.22
CA LEU A 27 -0.40 2.51 6.07
C LEU A 27 -0.76 3.94 5.65
N LEU A 28 -0.66 4.25 4.36
CA LEU A 28 -0.89 5.59 3.83
C LEU A 28 -2.34 6.04 4.04
N GLY A 29 -3.30 5.16 3.78
CA GLY A 29 -4.71 5.43 4.03
C GLY A 29 -5.01 5.75 5.50
N ILE A 30 -4.36 5.06 6.44
CA ILE A 30 -4.45 5.38 7.86
C ILE A 30 -3.86 6.77 8.14
N LEU A 31 -2.64 7.05 7.68
CA LEU A 31 -1.95 8.31 7.99
C LEU A 31 -2.65 9.55 7.40
N MET A 32 -3.38 9.39 6.29
CA MET A 32 -4.18 10.46 5.67
C MET A 32 -5.53 10.71 6.36
N HIS A 33 -5.91 9.91 7.36
CA HIS A 33 -7.16 10.15 8.09
C HIS A 33 -7.08 11.50 8.83
N PRO A 34 -8.11 12.36 8.79
CA PRO A 34 -8.09 13.67 9.45
C PRO A 34 -7.69 13.62 10.93
N ASP A 35 -8.22 12.68 11.72
CA ASP A 35 -7.84 12.51 13.14
C ASP A 35 -6.38 12.08 13.39
N ASN A 36 -5.65 11.69 12.35
CA ASN A 36 -4.21 11.38 12.43
C ASN A 36 -3.33 12.57 12.02
N GLU A 37 -3.92 13.71 11.68
CA GLU A 37 -3.17 14.92 11.36
C GLU A 37 -2.24 15.31 12.52
N GLY A 38 -0.97 15.57 12.19
CA GLY A 38 0.06 15.90 13.17
C GLY A 38 0.59 14.72 13.99
N LEU A 39 0.11 13.48 13.78
CA LEU A 39 0.70 12.29 14.37
C LEU A 39 2.04 11.97 13.66
N PRO A 40 3.19 12.00 14.37
CA PRO A 40 4.45 11.63 13.77
C PRO A 40 4.51 10.12 13.55
N PHE A 41 4.71 9.71 12.31
CA PHE A 41 4.97 8.31 11.95
C PHE A 41 5.95 8.26 10.77
N PRO A 42 7.26 8.07 11.01
CA PRO A 42 8.23 8.09 9.93
C PRO A 42 8.05 6.88 9.00
N VAL A 43 7.85 7.15 7.72
CA VAL A 43 7.78 6.14 6.66
C VAL A 43 8.85 6.44 5.62
N ILE A 44 9.70 5.46 5.32
CA ILE A 44 10.78 5.62 4.34
C ILE A 44 10.67 4.51 3.30
N LEU A 45 10.47 4.90 2.05
CA LEU A 45 10.63 4.03 0.89
C LEU A 45 12.10 4.07 0.46
N THR A 46 12.74 2.91 0.33
CA THR A 46 14.18 2.87 0.01
C THR A 46 14.56 1.64 -0.78
N GLY A 47 15.63 1.76 -1.56
CA GLY A 47 16.19 0.65 -2.32
C GLY A 47 17.54 1.01 -2.92
N PRO A 48 18.24 0.03 -3.52
CA PRO A 48 19.47 0.27 -4.27
C PRO A 48 19.19 1.16 -5.49
N LYS A 49 20.24 1.73 -6.09
CA LYS A 49 20.11 2.62 -7.26
C LYS A 49 19.26 2.05 -8.41
N HIS A 50 19.36 0.75 -8.69
CA HIS A 50 18.58 0.10 -9.75
C HIS A 50 17.08 -0.01 -9.45
N ALA A 51 16.65 0.25 -8.21
CA ALA A 51 15.24 0.29 -7.82
C ALA A 51 14.60 1.67 -7.99
N ALA A 52 15.36 2.71 -8.39
CA ALA A 52 14.83 4.06 -8.59
C ALA A 52 13.57 4.09 -9.48
N PRO A 53 13.52 3.40 -10.65
CA PRO A 53 12.33 3.43 -11.50
C PRO A 53 11.09 2.84 -10.82
N TYR A 54 11.26 1.83 -9.95
CA TYR A 54 10.16 1.27 -9.16
C TYR A 54 9.62 2.30 -8.18
N LEU A 55 10.51 2.98 -7.45
CA LEU A 55 10.13 3.95 -6.42
C LEU A 55 9.47 5.18 -7.03
N GLU A 56 9.99 5.67 -8.16
CA GLU A 56 9.40 6.76 -8.94
C GLU A 56 8.01 6.40 -9.46
N GLN A 57 7.82 5.17 -9.94
CA GLN A 57 6.51 4.73 -10.42
C GLN A 57 5.49 4.58 -9.30
N LEU A 58 5.91 4.09 -8.13
CA LEU A 58 5.05 4.01 -6.95
C LEU A 58 4.68 5.41 -6.44
N ASP A 59 5.62 6.36 -6.44
CA ASP A 59 5.39 7.77 -6.10
C ASP A 59 4.42 8.46 -7.07
N ALA A 60 4.60 8.22 -8.37
CA ALA A 60 3.71 8.74 -9.41
C ALA A 60 2.29 8.16 -9.26
N PHE A 61 2.17 6.87 -8.96
CA PHE A 61 0.89 6.23 -8.69
C PHE A 61 0.19 6.85 -7.47
N VAL A 62 0.91 7.08 -6.37
CA VAL A 62 0.34 7.74 -5.18
C VAL A 62 -0.12 9.15 -5.51
N GLY A 63 0.70 9.96 -6.19
CA GLY A 63 0.31 11.32 -6.57
C GLY A 63 -0.92 11.36 -7.49
N ALA A 64 -0.99 10.45 -8.47
CA ALA A 64 -2.09 10.38 -9.42
C ALA A 64 -3.41 9.89 -8.79
N THR A 65 -3.35 9.11 -7.70
CA THR A 65 -4.55 8.49 -7.11
C THR A 65 -4.96 9.12 -5.79
N LEU A 66 -4.03 9.36 -4.88
CA LEU A 66 -4.29 9.85 -3.52
C LEU A 66 -3.92 11.33 -3.33
N GLY A 67 -3.31 11.95 -4.35
CA GLY A 67 -2.92 13.36 -4.36
C GLY A 67 -1.59 13.65 -3.66
N ASP A 68 -1.10 14.87 -3.84
CA ASP A 68 0.20 15.30 -3.30
C ASP A 68 0.26 15.36 -1.76
N ALA A 69 -0.89 15.53 -1.11
CA ALA A 69 -0.99 15.46 0.35
C ALA A 69 -0.55 14.08 0.87
N ALA A 70 -0.84 13.00 0.12
CA ALA A 70 -0.39 11.66 0.45
C ALA A 70 1.14 11.55 0.48
N LYS A 71 1.84 12.25 -0.41
CA LYS A 71 3.31 12.24 -0.50
C LYS A 71 4.00 12.83 0.73
N GLN A 72 3.30 13.62 1.53
CA GLN A 72 3.84 14.20 2.76
C GLN A 72 4.03 13.15 3.87
N HIS A 73 3.40 11.97 3.75
CA HIS A 73 3.46 10.93 4.76
C HIS A 73 4.63 9.95 4.60
N TYR A 74 5.48 10.10 3.56
CA TYR A 74 6.66 9.28 3.37
C TYR A 74 7.82 10.03 2.74
N GLN A 75 9.02 9.45 2.84
CA GLN A 75 10.22 9.93 2.16
C GLN A 75 10.78 8.83 1.27
N ILE A 76 11.37 9.21 0.14
CA ILE A 76 12.10 8.28 -0.73
C ILE A 76 13.60 8.53 -0.59
N ILE A 77 14.35 7.49 -0.22
CA ILE A 77 15.80 7.56 -0.05
C ILE A 77 16.43 6.45 -0.89
N ILE A 78 17.19 6.81 -1.92
CA ILE A 78 17.78 5.86 -2.86
C ILE A 78 19.26 5.67 -2.56
N ASP A 79 19.71 4.41 -2.49
CA ASP A 79 21.11 4.02 -2.41
C ASP A 79 21.89 4.63 -1.22
N ASN A 80 21.19 4.95 -0.13
CA ASN A 80 21.79 5.55 1.07
C ASN A 80 21.27 4.94 2.37
N PRO A 81 21.71 3.71 2.73
CA PRO A 81 21.27 3.02 3.95
C PRO A 81 21.55 3.80 5.24
N ALA A 82 22.66 4.56 5.27
CA ALA A 82 23.00 5.38 6.43
C ALA A 82 22.02 6.54 6.63
N GLU A 83 21.54 7.15 5.54
CA GLU A 83 20.53 8.20 5.61
C GLU A 83 19.16 7.66 6.06
N VAL A 84 18.77 6.48 5.57
CA VAL A 84 17.56 5.78 6.06
C VAL A 84 17.61 5.60 7.59
N ALA A 85 18.74 5.12 8.11
CA ALA A 85 18.91 4.92 9.54
C ALA A 85 18.89 6.25 10.33
N ARG A 86 19.50 7.32 9.80
CA ARG A 86 19.48 8.65 10.41
C ARG A 86 18.08 9.24 10.48
N GLN A 87 17.35 9.25 9.35
CA GLN A 87 15.98 9.77 9.27
C GLN A 87 15.04 8.99 10.18
N MET A 88 15.15 7.65 10.21
CA MET A 88 14.37 6.83 11.12
C MET A 88 14.68 7.16 12.58
N THR A 89 15.96 7.22 12.97
CA THR A 89 16.38 7.55 14.34
C THR A 89 15.86 8.93 14.79
N GLN A 90 15.86 9.92 13.88
CA GLN A 90 15.30 11.24 14.16
C GLN A 90 13.77 11.18 14.31
N GLY A 91 13.07 10.50 13.41
CA GLY A 91 11.62 10.32 13.49
C GLY A 91 11.19 9.63 14.79
N LEU A 92 11.92 8.60 15.23
CA LEU A 92 11.66 7.91 16.50
C LEU A 92 11.75 8.83 17.73
N LYS A 93 12.61 9.86 17.70
CA LYS A 93 12.66 10.87 18.77
C LYS A 93 11.37 11.70 18.79
N ALA A 94 10.84 12.08 17.62
CA ALA A 94 9.57 12.80 17.50
C ALA A 94 8.40 11.93 17.98
N VAL A 95 8.36 10.65 17.60
CA VAL A 95 7.35 9.69 18.09
C VAL A 95 7.39 9.59 19.61
N LYS A 96 8.58 9.39 20.20
CA LYS A 96 8.75 9.33 21.65
C LYS A 96 8.24 10.60 22.35
N GLN A 97 8.56 11.77 21.79
CA GLN A 97 8.12 13.05 22.34
C GLN A 97 6.59 13.16 22.30
N PHE A 98 5.99 12.90 21.14
CA PHE A 98 4.53 12.97 20.93
C PHE A 98 3.77 12.07 21.89
N ARG A 99 4.18 10.80 22.02
CA ARG A 99 3.53 9.84 22.94
C ARG A 99 3.62 10.30 24.39
N ARG A 100 4.78 10.85 24.79
CA ARG A 100 4.98 11.39 26.14
C ARG A 100 4.07 12.60 26.42
N GLU A 101 3.96 13.53 25.47
CA GLU A 101 3.12 14.73 25.60
C GLU A 101 1.63 14.41 25.62
N ARG A 102 1.21 13.35 24.92
CA ARG A 102 -0.19 12.93 24.80
C ARG A 102 -0.58 11.80 25.75
N ASN A 103 0.31 11.39 26.66
CA ASN A 103 0.12 10.28 27.59
C ASN A 103 -0.29 8.95 26.92
N ASP A 104 0.24 8.66 25.73
CA ASP A 104 0.03 7.40 25.03
C ASP A 104 1.18 6.42 25.32
N ALA A 105 0.91 5.12 25.18
CA ALA A 105 1.89 4.09 25.43
C ALA A 105 3.01 4.11 24.39
N PHE A 106 4.23 3.77 24.81
CA PHE A 106 5.34 3.60 23.88
C PHE A 106 5.21 2.29 23.10
N HIS A 107 4.73 1.21 23.71
CA HIS A 107 4.68 -0.12 23.09
C HIS A 107 3.42 -0.37 22.24
N PHE A 108 2.46 0.56 22.24
CA PHE A 108 1.23 0.45 21.46
C PHE A 108 0.69 1.85 21.14
N ASN A 109 0.41 2.14 19.87
CA ASN A 109 -0.12 3.43 19.42
C ASN A 109 -1.64 3.48 19.57
N TRP A 110 -2.16 3.83 20.75
CA TRP A 110 -3.62 3.91 20.95
C TRP A 110 -4.22 5.12 20.24
N LEU A 111 -3.46 6.21 20.11
CA LEU A 111 -3.94 7.44 19.48
C LEU A 111 -4.09 7.33 17.97
N LEU A 112 -3.52 6.32 17.33
CA LEU A 112 -3.70 6.09 15.90
C LEU A 112 -5.17 5.77 15.60
N LYS A 113 -5.83 6.64 14.86
CA LYS A 113 -7.16 6.38 14.33
C LYS A 113 -7.04 5.41 13.15
N ILE A 114 -7.71 4.27 13.25
CA ILE A 114 -7.82 3.31 12.15
C ILE A 114 -9.31 3.11 11.89
N ASP A 115 -9.75 3.46 10.68
CA ASP A 115 -11.14 3.28 10.31
C ASP A 115 -11.50 1.81 10.12
N GLU A 116 -12.78 1.51 10.35
CA GLU A 116 -13.33 0.17 10.22
C GLU A 116 -13.10 -0.41 8.81
N GLY A 117 -13.05 0.45 7.79
CA GLY A 117 -12.72 0.09 6.43
C GLY A 117 -11.35 -0.58 6.27
N PHE A 118 -10.40 -0.30 7.16
CA PHE A 118 -9.08 -0.93 7.23
C PHE A 118 -9.06 -2.20 8.09
N GLN A 119 -10.03 -2.39 8.98
CA GLN A 119 -10.07 -3.51 9.93
C GLN A 119 -10.92 -4.68 9.43
N ARG A 120 -12.02 -4.41 8.72
CA ARG A 120 -12.90 -5.46 8.21
C ARG A 120 -12.14 -6.38 7.25
N PRO A 121 -12.19 -7.70 7.47
CA PRO A 121 -11.68 -8.67 6.51
C PRO A 121 -12.32 -8.48 5.14
N PHE A 122 -11.55 -8.70 4.08
CA PHE A 122 -12.02 -8.62 2.71
C PHE A 122 -11.90 -10.00 2.07
N ASP A 123 -13.02 -10.54 1.57
CA ASP A 123 -13.06 -11.79 0.83
C ASP A 123 -13.04 -11.48 -0.68
N PRO A 124 -11.95 -11.79 -1.41
CA PRO A 124 -11.80 -11.38 -2.80
C PRO A 124 -12.54 -12.33 -3.75
N THR A 125 -13.86 -12.26 -3.76
CA THR A 125 -14.69 -12.86 -4.83
C THR A 125 -14.72 -11.94 -6.05
N HIS A 126 -15.09 -12.47 -7.24
CA HIS A 126 -15.26 -11.64 -8.44
C HIS A 126 -16.26 -10.51 -8.24
N GLU A 127 -17.36 -10.78 -7.54
CA GLU A 127 -18.35 -9.77 -7.16
C GLU A 127 -17.74 -8.69 -6.25
N ASN A 128 -17.04 -9.08 -5.18
CA ASN A 128 -16.45 -8.11 -4.26
C ASN A 128 -15.34 -7.28 -4.90
N MET A 129 -14.54 -7.88 -5.79
CA MET A 129 -13.51 -7.20 -6.56
C MET A 129 -14.10 -6.22 -7.58
N ALA A 130 -15.18 -6.60 -8.25
CA ALA A 130 -15.91 -5.72 -9.15
C ALA A 130 -16.55 -4.57 -8.36
N ASN A 131 -17.15 -4.81 -7.20
CA ASN A 131 -17.85 -3.77 -6.43
C ASN A 131 -16.92 -2.80 -5.66
N LEU A 132 -15.60 -2.85 -5.88
CA LEU A 132 -14.66 -1.90 -5.27
C LEU A 132 -14.93 -0.47 -5.78
N LYS A 133 -15.13 0.46 -4.85
CA LYS A 133 -15.27 1.88 -5.19
C LYS A 133 -13.89 2.49 -5.43
N LEU A 134 -13.47 2.54 -6.68
CA LEU A 134 -12.21 3.16 -7.10
C LEU A 134 -12.54 4.47 -7.84
N SER A 135 -12.88 5.50 -7.06
CA SER A 135 -13.29 6.81 -7.57
C SER A 135 -12.59 7.95 -6.84
N LEU A 136 -12.28 9.03 -7.57
CA LEU A 136 -11.69 10.26 -7.06
C LEU A 136 -12.69 11.14 -6.29
N ASP A 137 -13.98 10.83 -6.34
CA ASP A 137 -15.00 11.49 -5.52
C ASP A 137 -14.92 11.05 -4.03
N LEU A 138 -14.19 9.97 -3.74
CA LEU A 138 -13.95 9.52 -2.38
C LEU A 138 -12.86 10.36 -1.70
N PRO A 139 -12.95 10.55 -0.36
CA PRO A 139 -11.81 11.02 0.41
C PRO A 139 -10.56 10.15 0.16
N PRO A 140 -9.35 10.72 0.07
CA PRO A 140 -8.14 9.95 -0.26
C PRO A 140 -7.88 8.74 0.64
N HIS A 141 -8.16 8.84 1.95
CA HIS A 141 -8.02 7.71 2.87
C HIS A 141 -9.02 6.58 2.58
N GLU A 142 -10.23 6.88 2.14
CA GLU A 142 -11.21 5.86 1.71
C GLU A 142 -10.83 5.22 0.38
N LEU A 143 -10.33 6.01 -0.58
CA LEU A 143 -9.81 5.46 -1.83
C LEU A 143 -8.62 4.53 -1.58
N ALA A 144 -7.69 4.92 -0.69
CA ALA A 144 -6.59 4.06 -0.27
C ALA A 144 -7.08 2.73 0.34
N ALA A 145 -8.17 2.73 1.11
CA ALA A 145 -8.76 1.51 1.65
C ALA A 145 -9.28 0.57 0.55
N ASN A 146 -9.87 1.10 -0.53
CA ASN A 146 -10.34 0.30 -1.67
C ASN A 146 -9.19 -0.18 -2.55
N LEU A 147 -8.18 0.64 -2.82
CA LEU A 147 -6.96 0.22 -3.52
C LEU A 147 -6.25 -0.90 -2.75
N ARG A 148 -6.14 -0.78 -1.42
CA ARG A 148 -5.61 -1.85 -0.56
C ARG A 148 -6.36 -3.17 -0.77
N ARG A 149 -7.69 -3.15 -0.83
CA ARG A 149 -8.50 -4.36 -1.10
C ARG A 149 -8.25 -4.93 -2.50
N ALA A 150 -8.10 -4.08 -3.51
CA ALA A 150 -7.74 -4.51 -4.86
C ALA A 150 -6.41 -5.28 -4.87
N PHE A 151 -5.36 -4.73 -4.24
CA PHE A 151 -4.06 -5.42 -4.12
C PHE A 151 -4.17 -6.71 -3.29
N SER A 152 -4.95 -6.70 -2.21
CA SER A 152 -5.22 -7.91 -1.40
C SER A 152 -5.86 -9.03 -2.22
N GLY A 153 -6.79 -8.68 -3.11
CA GLY A 153 -7.40 -9.62 -4.06
C GLY A 153 -6.39 -10.16 -5.07
N ILE A 154 -5.52 -9.32 -5.61
CA ILE A 154 -4.44 -9.76 -6.52
C ILE A 154 -3.48 -10.74 -5.79
N VAL A 155 -3.10 -10.42 -4.55
CA VAL A 155 -2.29 -11.34 -3.73
C VAL A 155 -3.03 -12.67 -3.53
N ALA A 156 -4.32 -12.62 -3.20
CA ALA A 156 -5.11 -13.83 -3.01
C ALA A 156 -5.19 -14.70 -4.28
N GLY A 157 -5.49 -14.10 -5.43
CA GLY A 157 -5.56 -14.79 -6.72
C GLY A 157 -4.22 -15.38 -7.17
N ASN A 158 -3.10 -14.83 -6.70
CA ASN A 158 -1.76 -15.29 -7.07
C ASN A 158 -1.22 -16.42 -6.19
N VAL A 159 -1.50 -16.41 -4.88
CA VAL A 159 -0.81 -17.31 -3.94
C VAL A 159 -1.69 -18.02 -2.91
N LYS A 160 -2.98 -17.66 -2.77
CA LYS A 160 -3.87 -18.32 -1.79
C LYS A 160 -4.74 -19.36 -2.50
N ASP A 161 -4.80 -20.58 -1.97
CA ASP A 161 -5.55 -21.71 -2.55
C ASP A 161 -6.99 -21.34 -2.97
N LYS A 162 -7.77 -20.71 -2.07
CA LYS A 162 -9.13 -20.24 -2.39
C LYS A 162 -9.15 -19.25 -3.56
N GLY A 163 -8.21 -18.30 -3.58
CA GLY A 163 -8.14 -17.28 -4.64
C GLY A 163 -7.76 -17.89 -5.98
N ILE A 164 -6.76 -18.78 -6.01
CA ILE A 164 -6.32 -19.49 -7.22
C ILE A 164 -7.49 -20.27 -7.83
N ARG A 165 -8.24 -21.03 -7.01
CA ARG A 165 -9.42 -21.79 -7.49
C ARG A 165 -10.49 -20.90 -8.09
N LEU A 166 -10.78 -19.75 -7.46
CA LEU A 166 -11.74 -18.79 -8.02
C LEU A 166 -11.30 -18.27 -9.39
N ILE A 167 -10.00 -18.04 -9.58
CA ILE A 167 -9.43 -17.60 -10.86
C ILE A 167 -9.48 -18.72 -11.91
N GLU A 168 -9.23 -19.97 -11.53
CA GLU A 168 -9.35 -21.13 -12.42
C GLU A 168 -10.79 -21.35 -12.89
N GLU A 169 -11.77 -21.16 -11.99
CA GLU A 169 -13.19 -21.40 -12.28
C GLU A 169 -13.84 -20.25 -13.06
N HIS A 170 -13.57 -19.01 -12.70
CA HIS A 170 -14.28 -17.83 -13.21
C HIS A 170 -13.42 -16.90 -14.07
N GLY A 171 -12.12 -17.19 -14.22
CA GLY A 171 -11.16 -16.32 -14.91
C GLY A 171 -10.65 -15.17 -14.04
N PRO A 172 -9.94 -14.19 -14.61
CA PRO A 172 -9.33 -13.09 -13.86
C PRO A 172 -10.36 -12.17 -13.21
N TYR A 173 -10.00 -11.58 -12.06
CA TYR A 173 -10.79 -10.50 -11.46
C TYR A 173 -10.90 -9.31 -12.41
N GLN A 174 -12.08 -8.70 -12.52
CA GLN A 174 -12.26 -7.44 -13.23
C GLN A 174 -12.21 -6.29 -12.23
N ILE A 175 -11.27 -5.37 -12.42
CA ILE A 175 -11.09 -4.19 -11.57
C ILE A 175 -11.47 -2.97 -12.41
N HIS A 176 -12.49 -2.24 -11.98
CA HIS A 176 -12.99 -1.05 -12.67
C HIS A 176 -13.07 0.14 -11.71
N GLY A 177 -13.16 1.34 -12.28
CA GLY A 177 -13.21 2.61 -11.56
C GLY A 177 -12.93 3.77 -12.49
N ASP A 178 -12.64 4.93 -11.92
CA ASP A 178 -12.34 6.12 -12.71
C ASP A 178 -11.11 5.90 -13.59
N ALA A 179 -11.18 6.31 -14.86
CA ALA A 179 -10.08 6.14 -15.82
C ALA A 179 -8.75 6.74 -15.31
N ALA A 180 -8.82 7.85 -14.57
CA ALA A 180 -7.68 8.51 -13.95
C ALA A 180 -7.00 7.66 -12.85
N ILE A 181 -7.69 6.67 -12.28
CA ILE A 181 -7.13 5.70 -11.32
C ILE A 181 -6.73 4.41 -12.04
N MET A 182 -7.55 3.95 -13.00
CA MET A 182 -7.31 2.68 -13.69
C MET A 182 -6.03 2.71 -14.54
N GLN A 183 -5.75 3.82 -15.22
CA GLN A 183 -4.52 3.98 -16.00
C GLN A 183 -3.23 3.84 -15.16
N PRO A 184 -3.03 4.60 -14.06
CA PRO A 184 -1.83 4.46 -13.24
C PRO A 184 -1.78 3.10 -12.52
N LEU A 185 -2.92 2.51 -12.15
CA LEU A 185 -2.99 1.16 -11.56
C LEU A 185 -2.47 0.10 -12.55
N ASP A 186 -2.96 0.12 -13.80
CA ASP A 186 -2.53 -0.81 -14.85
C ASP A 186 -1.03 -0.67 -15.15
N LEU A 187 -0.52 0.56 -15.24
CA LEU A 187 0.91 0.83 -15.43
C LEU A 187 1.76 0.25 -14.29
N LEU A 188 1.36 0.48 -13.04
CA LEU A 188 2.05 -0.03 -11.86
C LEU A 188 2.08 -1.57 -11.85
N LEU A 189 0.94 -2.19 -12.12
CA LEU A 189 0.79 -3.65 -12.14
C LEU A 189 1.60 -4.29 -13.28
N LYS A 190 1.60 -3.70 -14.48
CA LYS A 190 2.46 -4.12 -15.60
C LYS A 190 3.93 -4.05 -15.26
N ALA A 191 4.36 -3.01 -14.54
CA ALA A 191 5.73 -2.89 -14.10
C ALA A 191 6.11 -3.96 -13.06
N PHE A 192 5.21 -4.32 -12.15
CA PHE A 192 5.44 -5.45 -11.23
C PHE A 192 5.62 -6.77 -11.99
N VAL A 193 4.88 -6.99 -13.07
CA VAL A 193 5.07 -8.17 -13.94
C VAL A 193 6.42 -8.11 -14.65
N ALA A 194 6.76 -6.99 -15.29
CA ALA A 194 8.00 -6.82 -16.04
C ALA A 194 9.25 -6.94 -15.15
N GLN A 195 9.15 -6.56 -13.88
CA GLN A 195 10.23 -6.65 -12.90
C GLN A 195 10.22 -7.98 -12.12
N HIS A 196 9.44 -8.98 -12.56
CA HIS A 196 9.33 -10.30 -11.92
C HIS A 196 8.94 -10.25 -10.43
N ARG A 197 8.06 -9.31 -10.05
CA ARG A 197 7.60 -9.12 -8.66
C ARG A 197 6.28 -9.81 -8.33
N MET A 198 5.63 -10.43 -9.32
CA MET A 198 4.36 -11.15 -9.13
C MET A 198 4.53 -12.65 -8.89
N LYS A 199 5.68 -13.23 -9.23
CA LYS A 199 5.98 -14.66 -9.11
C LYS A 199 7.48 -14.87 -8.98
N LEU A 200 7.91 -15.83 -8.17
CA LEU A 200 9.32 -16.20 -8.08
C LEU A 200 9.83 -16.79 -9.41
N PRO A 201 11.13 -16.61 -9.73
CA PRO A 201 11.74 -17.21 -10.91
C PRO A 201 11.64 -18.75 -10.92
N GLY A 202 11.69 -19.37 -12.10
CA GLY A 202 11.83 -20.82 -12.24
C GLY A 202 10.56 -21.60 -12.65
N GLY A 203 9.50 -20.91 -13.07
CA GLY A 203 8.30 -21.55 -13.61
C GLY A 203 7.80 -20.89 -14.91
N ALA A 204 6.62 -21.31 -15.37
CA ALA A 204 5.94 -20.68 -16.50
C ALA A 204 5.74 -19.17 -16.28
N ALA A 205 5.67 -18.43 -17.40
CA ALA A 205 5.40 -16.99 -17.41
C ALA A 205 4.19 -16.65 -16.53
N TYR A 206 4.26 -15.53 -15.82
CA TYR A 206 3.16 -15.07 -14.97
C TYR A 206 1.95 -14.70 -15.83
N VAL A 207 0.80 -15.30 -15.53
CA VAL A 207 -0.49 -14.94 -16.11
C VAL A 207 -1.25 -14.10 -15.08
N PRO A 208 -1.61 -12.84 -15.38
CA PRO A 208 -2.32 -11.99 -14.44
C PRO A 208 -3.65 -12.60 -13.97
N CYS A 209 -3.86 -12.68 -12.65
CA CYS A 209 -5.15 -13.04 -12.05
C CYS A 209 -6.18 -11.89 -12.06
N TYR A 210 -5.89 -10.81 -12.80
CA TYR A 210 -6.67 -9.59 -12.85
C TYR A 210 -6.72 -9.03 -14.26
N ARG A 211 -7.71 -8.21 -14.52
CA ARG A 211 -7.85 -7.35 -15.69
C ARG A 211 -8.33 -5.98 -15.23
N VAL A 212 -7.53 -4.95 -15.49
CA VAL A 212 -7.96 -3.57 -15.31
C VAL A 212 -8.87 -3.22 -16.48
N VAL A 213 -10.10 -2.82 -16.18
CA VAL A 213 -11.13 -2.44 -17.16
C VAL A 213 -11.26 -0.92 -17.12
N ALA A 214 -11.01 -0.28 -18.26
CA ALA A 214 -11.12 1.17 -18.43
C ALA A 214 -12.53 1.58 -18.87
#